data_AF-A0A7D4BKR6-F1
#
_entry.id   AF-A0A7D4BKR6-F1
#
_cell.length_a   1.000
_cell.length_b   1.000
_cell.length_c   1.000
_cell.angle_alpha   90.00
_cell.angle_beta   90.00
_cell.angle_gamma   90.00
#
_symmetry.space_group_name_H-M   'P 1'
#
loop_
_entity.id
_entity.type
_entity.pdbx_description
1 polymer ?
#
loop_
_entity_poly.entity_id
_entity_poly.type
_entity_poly.pdbx_seq_one_letter_code
_entity_poly.pdbx_strand_id
1 'polypeptide(L)'
;MGREYNPLIPKSISFCGDNNLGEHKSNCLIWDMDKDNYLLYSKLRPQVININSFYKKKGYGSFIYSLVLPGLGDYFVSDYRNLHFKPYLRTLSSVAFLTLGIIANSKIYREPQYSIYVNPRTNQEELTFNGYGEKKYWLFKYDNVLFLGAGISIWVYDIIWVASVGGRNSKLKRALDDFSVTTNAFSKGVTLNYNLKF
;
A
#
# COMPACT_ATOMS: atom_id res chain seq x y z
N MET A 1 -11.31 16.19 14.45
CA MET A 1 -11.10 14.98 15.28
C MET A 1 -9.98 15.29 16.27
N GLY A 2 -10.36 15.65 17.50
CA GLY A 2 -9.39 15.94 18.56
C GLY A 2 -8.64 14.66 18.93
N ARG A 3 -7.31 14.74 19.01
CA ARG A 3 -6.51 13.65 19.58
C ARG A 3 -6.76 13.68 21.08
N GLU A 4 -7.53 12.72 21.58
CA GLU A 4 -7.61 12.46 23.02
C GLU A 4 -6.20 12.14 23.51
N TYR A 5 -5.58 13.11 24.20
CA TYR A 5 -4.38 12.87 24.97
C TYR A 5 -4.81 12.10 26.21
N ASN A 6 -4.55 10.80 26.22
CA ASN A 6 -4.57 10.00 27.45
C ASN A 6 -3.17 10.11 28.06
N PRO A 7 -2.94 11.01 29.04
CA PRO A 7 -1.66 11.04 29.73
C PRO A 7 -1.48 9.69 30.45
N LEU A 8 -0.37 9.02 30.15
CA LEU A 8 0.06 7.85 30.90
C LEU A 8 0.52 8.32 32.27
N ILE A 9 -0.31 8.08 33.29
CA ILE A 9 0.05 8.35 34.69
C ILE A 9 0.95 7.18 35.15
N PRO A 10 2.21 7.44 35.52
CA PRO A 10 3.10 6.40 35.99
C PRO A 10 2.61 5.83 37.32
N LYS A 11 2.56 4.50 37.46
CA LYS A 11 2.18 3.82 38.70
C LYS A 11 3.36 3.67 39.66
N SER A 12 4.59 3.70 39.15
CA SER A 12 5.79 3.57 39.96
C SER A 12 6.76 4.72 39.71
N ILE A 13 6.62 5.76 40.51
CA ILE A 13 7.62 6.81 40.66
C ILE A 13 8.36 6.53 41.97
N SER A 14 9.68 6.41 41.91
CA SER A 14 10.54 6.47 43.09
C SER A 14 11.33 7.77 43.10
N PHE A 15 11.55 8.28 44.31
CA PHE A 15 12.32 9.50 44.52
C PHE A 15 13.71 9.11 44.98
N CYS A 16 14.74 9.65 44.34
CA CYS A 16 16.12 9.47 44.78
C CYS A 16 16.54 10.74 45.53
N GLY A 17 16.41 10.72 46.85
CA GLY A 17 16.81 11.80 47.74
C GLY A 17 16.43 11.53 49.20
N ASP A 18 17.17 12.13 50.14
CA ASP A 18 16.76 12.17 51.55
C ASP A 18 15.41 12.87 51.68
N ASN A 19 14.55 12.36 52.57
CA ASN A 19 13.22 12.92 52.88
C ASN A 19 13.25 14.38 53.41
N ASN A 20 14.43 14.98 53.54
CA ASN A 20 14.62 16.37 53.93
C ASN A 20 14.59 17.27 52.69
N LEU A 21 13.38 17.71 52.36
CA LEU A 21 13.06 18.68 51.32
C LEU A 21 13.69 20.05 51.65
N GLY A 22 14.91 20.28 51.17
CA GLY A 22 15.48 21.63 51.07
C GLY A 22 15.19 22.22 49.69
N GLU A 23 14.79 23.50 49.65
CA GLU A 23 14.35 24.27 48.46
C GLU A 23 15.30 24.29 47.24
N HIS A 24 16.50 23.72 47.34
CA HIS A 24 17.53 23.80 46.30
C HIS A 24 18.23 22.48 45.94
N LYS A 25 17.71 21.31 46.34
CA LYS A 25 18.25 20.02 45.85
C LYS A 25 17.53 19.56 44.60
N SER A 26 18.29 19.22 43.56
CA SER A 26 17.78 18.64 42.32
C SER A 26 17.12 17.30 42.60
N ASN A 27 15.79 17.30 42.60
CA ASN A 27 14.97 16.12 42.84
C ASN A 27 15.14 15.13 41.68
N CYS A 28 15.77 13.99 41.94
CA CYS A 28 15.88 12.93 40.96
C CYS A 28 14.62 12.07 41.04
N LEU A 29 13.79 12.15 40.00
CA LEU A 29 12.62 11.32 39.83
C LEU A 29 13.02 10.10 38.99
N ILE A 30 13.00 8.92 39.60
CA ILE A 30 13.28 7.66 38.92
C ILE A 30 11.93 7.06 38.53
N TRP A 31 11.68 6.99 37.23
CA TRP A 31 10.53 6.28 36.69
C TRP A 31 10.93 4.85 36.31
N ASP A 32 10.36 3.88 37.01
CA ASP A 32 10.55 2.46 36.74
C ASP A 32 9.59 2.03 35.62
N MET A 33 10.05 2.14 34.37
CA MET A 33 9.24 1.80 33.20
C MET A 33 8.87 0.31 33.17
N ASP A 34 9.67 -0.58 33.74
CA ASP A 34 9.41 -2.03 33.71
C ASP A 34 8.19 -2.44 34.56
N LYS A 35 7.93 -1.71 35.65
CA LYS A 35 6.73 -1.92 36.47
C LYS A 35 5.46 -1.30 35.88
N ASP A 36 5.60 -0.25 35.07
CA ASP A 36 4.48 0.37 34.33
C ASP A 36 4.18 -0.30 32.97
N ASN A 37 5.04 -1.23 32.56
CA ASN A 37 5.15 -1.72 31.18
C ASN A 37 4.13 -2.78 30.73
N TYR A 38 3.14 -3.18 31.53
CA TYR A 38 2.21 -4.25 31.10
C TYR A 38 1.51 -3.93 29.75
N LEU A 39 1.26 -2.65 29.47
CA LEU A 39 0.69 -2.20 28.20
C LEU A 39 1.72 -2.11 27.06
N LEU A 40 2.97 -1.83 27.37
CA LEU A 40 4.05 -1.64 26.40
C LEU A 40 4.47 -2.99 25.79
N TYR A 41 4.54 -4.07 26.57
CA TYR A 41 4.82 -5.41 26.04
C TYR A 41 3.73 -5.97 25.12
N SER A 42 2.45 -5.61 25.35
CA SER A 42 1.34 -6.09 24.51
C SER A 42 1.21 -5.34 23.17
N LYS A 43 1.67 -4.08 23.11
CA LYS A 43 1.49 -3.19 21.94
C LYS A 43 2.77 -2.95 21.14
N LEU A 44 3.94 -3.07 21.74
CA LEU A 44 5.21 -2.93 21.03
C LEU A 44 5.65 -4.30 20.51
N ARG A 45 5.52 -4.51 19.19
CA ARG A 45 6.22 -5.59 18.50
C ARG A 45 7.54 -5.03 18.00
N PRO A 46 8.67 -5.25 18.71
CA PRO A 46 9.96 -4.79 18.21
C PRO A 46 10.23 -5.45 16.86
N GLN A 47 10.33 -4.65 15.82
CA GLN A 47 10.76 -5.11 14.50
C GLN A 47 12.25 -4.83 14.36
N VAL A 48 13.05 -5.88 14.26
CA VAL A 48 14.47 -5.75 13.93
C VAL A 48 14.56 -5.46 12.43
N ILE A 49 14.98 -4.24 12.10
CA ILE A 49 15.14 -3.79 10.72
C ILE A 49 16.63 -3.80 10.38
N ASN A 50 17.01 -4.54 9.35
CA ASN A 50 18.36 -4.45 8.81
C ASN A 50 18.52 -3.10 8.08
N ILE A 51 19.27 -2.18 8.68
CA ILE A 51 19.44 -0.80 8.21
C ILE A 51 20.02 -0.76 6.77
N ASN A 52 20.98 -1.63 6.46
CA ASN A 52 21.63 -1.68 5.14
C ASN A 52 20.67 -2.11 4.03
N SER A 53 19.75 -3.05 4.31
CA SER A 53 18.74 -3.45 3.32
C SER A 53 17.60 -2.44 3.22
N PHE A 54 17.33 -1.70 4.30
CA PHE A 54 16.28 -0.69 4.34
C PHE A 54 16.61 0.59 3.56
N TYR A 55 17.84 1.10 3.64
CA TYR A 55 18.23 2.32 2.91
C TYR A 55 18.07 2.18 1.39
N LYS A 56 18.25 0.96 0.85
CA LYS A 56 18.05 0.65 -0.58
C LYS A 56 16.59 0.76 -1.02
N LYS A 57 15.62 0.71 -0.10
CA LYS A 57 14.19 0.83 -0.42
C LYS A 57 13.82 2.29 -0.68
N LYS A 58 13.09 2.53 -1.76
CA LYS A 58 12.57 3.85 -2.12
C LYS A 58 11.30 4.19 -1.32
N GLY A 59 11.01 5.49 -1.29
CA GLY A 59 9.87 6.07 -0.60
C GLY A 59 8.58 6.06 -1.42
N TYR A 60 7.63 6.92 -1.03
CA TYR A 60 6.31 6.99 -1.66
C TYR A 60 6.37 7.16 -3.18
N GLY A 61 7.29 7.96 -3.72
CA GLY A 61 7.40 8.27 -5.16
C GLY A 61 7.58 7.08 -6.10
N SER A 62 7.87 5.89 -5.57
CA SER A 62 7.90 4.66 -6.35
C SER A 62 6.55 4.23 -6.94
N PHE A 63 5.42 4.79 -6.48
CA PHE A 63 4.10 4.50 -7.08
C PHE A 63 4.04 4.87 -8.58
N ILE A 64 4.86 5.85 -9.01
CA ILE A 64 4.94 6.27 -10.42
C ILE A 64 5.36 5.11 -11.32
N TYR A 65 6.22 4.21 -10.83
CA TYR A 65 6.61 3.03 -11.59
C TYR A 65 5.44 2.07 -11.77
N SER A 66 4.60 1.90 -10.75
CA SER A 66 3.37 1.10 -10.83
C SER A 66 2.28 1.73 -11.70
N LEU A 67 2.27 3.06 -11.85
CA LEU A 67 1.40 3.75 -12.81
C LEU A 67 1.75 3.41 -14.26
N VAL A 68 3.05 3.27 -14.57
CA VAL A 68 3.49 2.88 -15.92
C VAL A 68 3.25 1.40 -16.15
N LEU A 69 3.61 0.55 -15.19
CA LEU A 69 3.52 -0.89 -15.32
C LEU A 69 3.15 -1.54 -13.98
N PRO A 70 2.03 -2.28 -13.89
CA PRO A 70 1.62 -2.92 -12.64
C PRO A 70 2.70 -3.89 -12.17
N GLY A 71 3.07 -3.80 -10.90
CA GLY A 71 4.10 -4.60 -10.23
C GLY A 71 5.50 -3.98 -10.26
N LEU A 72 5.77 -2.96 -11.07
CA LEU A 72 7.14 -2.41 -11.17
C LEU A 72 7.57 -1.68 -9.90
N GLY A 73 6.65 -0.98 -9.23
CA GLY A 73 6.94 -0.25 -8.00
C GLY A 73 7.36 -1.14 -6.82
N ASP A 74 6.91 -2.40 -6.79
CA ASP A 74 7.20 -3.34 -5.71
C ASP A 74 8.69 -3.64 -5.55
N TYR A 75 9.44 -3.67 -6.65
CA TYR A 75 10.89 -3.90 -6.66
C TYR A 75 11.67 -2.82 -5.91
N PHE A 76 11.10 -1.61 -5.81
CA PHE A 76 11.74 -0.49 -5.17
C PHE A 76 11.32 -0.32 -3.71
N VAL A 77 10.11 -0.76 -3.36
CA VAL A 77 9.51 -0.47 -2.06
C VAL A 77 9.62 -1.65 -1.09
N SER A 78 9.69 -2.88 -1.60
CA SER A 78 9.64 -4.09 -0.77
C SER A 78 10.69 -5.13 -1.19
N ASP A 79 10.91 -6.11 -0.32
CA ASP A 79 11.72 -7.28 -0.70
C ASP A 79 10.84 -8.24 -1.51
N TYR A 80 10.98 -8.18 -2.84
CA TYR A 80 10.19 -8.96 -3.79
C TYR A 80 10.28 -10.48 -3.55
N ARG A 81 11.35 -10.96 -2.88
CA ARG A 81 11.51 -12.39 -2.55
C ARG A 81 10.56 -12.85 -1.46
N ASN A 82 10.12 -11.96 -0.57
CA ASN A 82 9.27 -12.31 0.57
C ASN A 82 7.78 -11.98 0.34
N LEU A 83 7.43 -11.37 -0.79
CA LEU A 83 6.03 -11.17 -1.17
C LEU A 83 5.36 -12.50 -1.51
N HIS A 84 4.14 -12.71 -0.98
CA HIS A 84 3.28 -13.85 -1.34
C HIS A 84 2.89 -13.79 -2.81
N PHE A 85 2.44 -12.62 -3.26
CA PHE A 85 2.10 -12.39 -4.65
C PHE A 85 3.24 -11.64 -5.34
N LYS A 86 3.95 -12.32 -6.24
CA LYS A 86 5.16 -11.79 -6.87
C LYS A 86 4.84 -10.63 -7.82
N PRO A 87 5.75 -9.64 -7.96
CA PRO A 87 5.53 -8.49 -8.85
C PRO A 87 5.20 -8.90 -10.29
N TYR A 88 5.95 -9.84 -10.86
CA TYR A 88 5.72 -10.33 -12.22
C TYR A 88 4.36 -11.03 -12.40
N LEU A 89 3.80 -11.65 -11.34
CA LEU A 89 2.47 -12.24 -11.38
C LEU A 89 1.38 -11.16 -11.43
N ARG A 90 1.58 -10.02 -10.75
CA ARG A 90 0.67 -8.85 -10.88
C ARG A 90 0.69 -8.29 -12.29
N THR A 91 1.88 -8.11 -12.84
CA THR A 91 2.03 -7.65 -14.22
C THR A 91 1.32 -8.59 -15.18
N LEU A 92 1.63 -9.90 -15.09
CA LEU A 92 1.09 -10.91 -16.00
C LEU A 92 -0.43 -11.02 -15.88
N SER A 93 -0.97 -11.04 -14.67
CA SER A 93 -2.43 -11.10 -14.46
C SER A 93 -3.13 -9.84 -14.97
N SER A 94 -2.64 -8.64 -14.64
CA SER A 94 -3.24 -7.39 -15.12
C SER A 94 -3.20 -7.32 -16.65
N VAL A 95 -2.05 -7.60 -17.28
CA VAL A 95 -1.91 -7.61 -18.74
C VAL A 95 -2.76 -8.70 -19.39
N ALA A 96 -2.82 -9.90 -18.82
CA ALA A 96 -3.66 -10.98 -19.34
C ALA A 96 -5.14 -10.60 -19.30
N PHE A 97 -5.62 -10.02 -18.20
CA PHE A 97 -7.00 -9.58 -18.09
C PHE A 97 -7.34 -8.41 -19.01
N LEU A 98 -6.44 -7.43 -19.14
CA LEU A 98 -6.64 -6.32 -20.08
C LEU A 98 -6.66 -6.81 -21.53
N THR A 99 -5.72 -7.69 -21.91
CA THR A 99 -5.66 -8.24 -23.27
C THR A 99 -6.86 -9.12 -23.58
N LEU A 100 -7.27 -10.00 -22.67
CA LEU A 100 -8.51 -10.77 -22.80
C LEU A 100 -9.72 -9.85 -22.90
N GLY A 101 -9.78 -8.79 -22.10
CA GLY A 101 -10.84 -7.79 -22.16
C GLY A 101 -10.91 -7.03 -23.50
N ILE A 102 -9.76 -6.69 -24.09
CA ILE A 102 -9.68 -6.05 -25.42
C ILE A 102 -10.10 -7.03 -26.52
N ILE A 103 -9.62 -8.26 -26.47
CA ILE A 103 -9.99 -9.32 -27.41
C ILE A 103 -11.50 -9.60 -27.30
N ALA A 104 -12.02 -9.67 -26.09
CA ALA A 104 -13.45 -9.80 -25.79
C ALA A 104 -14.24 -8.65 -26.41
N ASN A 105 -13.76 -7.41 -26.20
CA ASN A 105 -14.40 -6.20 -26.72
C ASN A 105 -14.47 -6.19 -28.26
N SER A 106 -13.45 -6.71 -28.95
CA SER A 106 -13.43 -6.79 -30.41
C SER A 106 -14.41 -7.81 -31.00
N LYS A 107 -14.92 -8.73 -30.18
CA LYS A 107 -15.79 -9.83 -30.60
C LYS A 107 -17.18 -9.77 -29.96
N ILE A 108 -17.58 -8.61 -29.43
CA ILE A 108 -18.90 -8.41 -28.83
C ILE A 108 -20.00 -8.71 -29.86
N TYR A 109 -21.01 -9.45 -29.42
CA TYR A 109 -22.24 -9.69 -30.16
C TYR A 109 -22.88 -8.35 -30.55
N ARG A 110 -22.93 -8.05 -31.85
CA ARG A 110 -23.69 -6.92 -32.39
C ARG A 110 -25.09 -7.40 -32.73
N GLU A 111 -26.09 -6.65 -32.29
CA GLU A 111 -27.48 -6.94 -32.64
C GLU A 111 -27.66 -6.96 -34.16
N PRO A 112 -28.50 -7.86 -34.70
CA PRO A 112 -28.81 -7.89 -36.12
C PRO A 112 -29.33 -6.53 -36.58
N GLN A 113 -28.76 -6.00 -37.65
CA GLN A 113 -29.20 -4.73 -38.22
C GLN A 113 -30.28 -5.00 -39.26
N TYR A 114 -31.43 -4.35 -39.08
CA TYR A 114 -32.52 -4.33 -40.04
C TYR A 114 -32.59 -2.93 -40.66
N SER A 115 -32.79 -2.86 -41.97
CA SER A 115 -33.18 -1.61 -42.62
C SER A 115 -34.62 -1.71 -43.09
N ILE A 116 -35.34 -0.59 -42.95
CA ILE A 116 -36.69 -0.45 -43.49
C ILE A 116 -36.54 -0.15 -44.98
N TYR A 117 -36.99 -1.09 -45.81
CA TYR A 117 -37.10 -0.91 -47.25
C TYR A 117 -38.56 -0.63 -47.58
N VAL A 118 -38.84 0.50 -48.23
CA VAL A 118 -40.18 0.80 -48.73
C VAL A 118 -40.29 0.20 -50.12
N ASN A 119 -41.15 -0.82 -50.26
CA ASN A 119 -41.39 -1.46 -51.54
C ASN A 119 -42.11 -0.49 -52.50
N PRO A 120 -41.50 -0.08 -53.62
CA PRO A 120 -42.08 0.94 -54.50
C PRO A 120 -43.34 0.48 -55.24
N ARG A 121 -43.65 -0.81 -55.25
CA ARG A 121 -44.84 -1.37 -55.91
C ARG A 121 -46.05 -1.47 -54.98
N THR A 122 -45.84 -1.69 -53.69
CA THR A 122 -46.92 -1.88 -52.70
C THR A 122 -47.02 -0.73 -51.71
N ASN A 123 -46.03 0.17 -51.66
CA ASN A 123 -45.91 1.25 -50.68
C ASN A 123 -45.93 0.76 -49.23
N GLN A 124 -45.53 -0.50 -49.01
CA GLN A 124 -45.44 -1.12 -47.69
C GLN A 124 -43.99 -1.12 -47.22
N GLU A 125 -43.81 -0.86 -45.93
CA GLU A 125 -42.53 -1.00 -45.25
C GLU A 125 -42.23 -2.47 -44.99
N GLU A 126 -41.12 -2.96 -45.53
CA GLU A 126 -40.62 -4.30 -45.30
C GLU A 126 -39.29 -4.23 -44.53
N LEU A 127 -39.14 -5.09 -43.51
CA LEU A 127 -37.88 -5.22 -42.79
C LEU A 127 -36.91 -6.10 -43.59
N THR A 128 -35.89 -5.47 -44.18
CA THR A 128 -34.80 -6.16 -44.85
C THR A 128 -33.67 -6.45 -43.88
N PHE A 129 -33.30 -7.72 -43.78
CA PHE A 129 -32.16 -8.17 -43.00
C PHE A 129 -30.85 -7.77 -43.70
N ASN A 130 -30.08 -6.88 -43.09
CA ASN A 130 -28.82 -6.38 -43.67
C ASN A 130 -27.59 -7.22 -43.31
N GLY A 131 -27.78 -8.31 -42.56
CA GLY A 131 -26.72 -9.21 -42.14
C GLY A 131 -26.66 -9.40 -40.63
N TYR A 132 -25.98 -10.46 -40.21
CA TYR A 132 -25.52 -10.61 -38.84
C TYR A 132 -24.23 -9.79 -38.71
N GLY A 133 -24.08 -9.03 -37.62
CA GLY A 133 -22.74 -8.62 -37.22
C GLY A 133 -21.89 -9.87 -36.96
N GLU A 134 -20.81 -10.05 -37.71
CA GLU A 134 -19.90 -11.18 -37.49
C GLU A 134 -19.33 -11.18 -36.05
N LYS A 135 -19.71 -12.17 -35.24
CA LYS A 135 -18.83 -13.24 -34.68
C LYS A 135 -19.44 -13.88 -33.43
N LYS A 136 -19.56 -15.20 -33.45
CA LYS A 136 -19.83 -16.05 -32.29
C LYS A 136 -18.74 -15.83 -31.24
N TYR A 137 -19.12 -15.21 -30.13
CA TYR A 137 -18.28 -15.10 -28.96
C TYR A 137 -18.41 -16.36 -28.09
N TRP A 138 -17.30 -16.96 -27.64
CA TRP A 138 -17.33 -18.31 -27.05
C TRP A 138 -17.60 -18.35 -25.53
N LEU A 139 -17.53 -17.21 -24.83
CA LEU A 139 -17.60 -17.13 -23.36
C LEU A 139 -18.97 -16.60 -22.88
N PHE A 140 -19.16 -15.28 -22.73
CA PHE A 140 -20.41 -14.69 -22.20
C PHE A 140 -20.65 -13.28 -22.78
N LYS A 141 -21.89 -12.77 -22.71
CA LYS A 141 -22.31 -11.47 -23.32
C LYS A 141 -21.62 -10.22 -22.70
N TYR A 142 -21.03 -10.34 -21.51
CA TYR A 142 -20.46 -9.20 -20.75
C TYR A 142 -19.08 -9.49 -20.12
N ASP A 143 -18.36 -10.49 -20.61
CA ASP A 143 -17.07 -10.87 -20.05
C ASP A 143 -15.95 -9.85 -20.33
N ASN A 144 -16.08 -9.05 -21.39
CA ASN A 144 -15.21 -7.91 -21.67
C ASN A 144 -15.13 -6.94 -20.47
N VAL A 145 -16.27 -6.61 -19.86
CA VAL A 145 -16.35 -5.73 -18.70
C VAL A 145 -15.71 -6.39 -17.48
N LEU A 146 -15.93 -7.69 -17.29
CA LEU A 146 -15.32 -8.45 -16.20
C LEU A 146 -13.80 -8.48 -16.32
N PHE A 147 -13.27 -8.79 -17.51
CA PHE A 147 -11.84 -8.87 -17.75
C PHE A 147 -11.16 -7.50 -17.70
N LEU A 148 -11.72 -6.48 -18.34
CA LEU A 148 -11.20 -5.11 -18.25
C LEU A 148 -11.26 -4.59 -16.81
N GLY A 149 -12.40 -4.79 -16.14
CA GLY A 149 -12.61 -4.38 -14.75
C GLY A 149 -11.63 -5.06 -13.80
N ALA A 150 -11.43 -6.38 -13.93
CA ALA A 150 -10.45 -7.12 -13.13
C ALA A 150 -9.02 -6.63 -13.41
N GLY A 151 -8.64 -6.43 -14.67
CA GLY A 151 -7.32 -5.95 -15.07
C GLY A 151 -7.00 -4.56 -14.51
N ILE A 152 -7.96 -3.62 -14.60
CA ILE A 152 -7.86 -2.28 -14.04
C ILE A 152 -7.81 -2.35 -12.50
N SER A 153 -8.64 -3.19 -11.88
CA SER A 153 -8.68 -3.32 -10.42
C SER A 153 -7.35 -3.81 -9.85
N ILE A 154 -6.73 -4.82 -10.47
CA ILE A 154 -5.40 -5.31 -10.08
C ILE A 154 -4.36 -4.20 -10.24
N TRP A 155 -4.44 -3.42 -11.31
CA TRP A 155 -3.51 -2.31 -11.56
C TRP A 155 -3.63 -1.20 -10.52
N VAL A 156 -4.85 -0.74 -10.24
CA VAL A 156 -5.13 0.28 -9.21
C VAL A 156 -4.72 -0.22 -7.83
N TYR A 157 -5.01 -1.47 -7.51
CA TYR A 157 -4.58 -2.10 -6.26
C TYR A 157 -3.05 -2.03 -6.10
N ASP A 158 -2.29 -2.33 -7.16
CA ASP A 158 -0.83 -2.27 -7.12
C ASP A 158 -0.30 -0.85 -6.84
N ILE A 159 -0.89 0.16 -7.49
CA ILE A 159 -0.54 1.57 -7.26
C ILE A 159 -0.76 1.95 -5.79
N ILE A 160 -1.93 1.62 -5.24
CA ILE A 160 -2.28 1.92 -3.84
C ILE A 160 -1.34 1.19 -2.88
N TRP A 161 -1.05 -0.09 -3.15
CA TRP A 161 -0.13 -0.89 -2.35
C TRP A 161 1.27 -0.27 -2.31
N VAL A 162 1.85 0.05 -3.47
CA VAL A 162 3.19 0.64 -3.56
C VAL A 162 3.23 2.02 -2.90
N ALA A 163 2.20 2.86 -3.09
CA ALA A 163 2.10 4.15 -2.40
C ALA A 163 2.03 3.99 -0.88
N SER A 164 1.25 3.02 -0.38
CA SER A 164 1.09 2.75 1.05
C SER A 164 2.38 2.26 1.70
N VAL A 165 3.03 1.24 1.11
CA VAL A 165 4.28 0.70 1.64
C VAL A 165 5.42 1.71 1.46
N GLY A 166 5.47 2.43 0.34
CA GLY A 166 6.44 3.51 0.10
C GLY A 166 6.29 4.65 1.09
N GLY A 167 5.05 5.01 1.45
CA GLY A 167 4.74 5.98 2.50
C GLY A 167 5.25 5.54 3.87
N ARG A 168 5.10 4.26 4.22
CA ARG A 168 5.68 3.69 5.45
C ARG A 168 7.21 3.76 5.44
N ASN A 169 7.85 3.41 4.33
CA ASN A 169 9.30 3.52 4.19
C ASN A 169 9.78 4.98 4.33
N SER A 170 9.07 5.94 3.74
CA SER A 170 9.41 7.37 3.87
C SER A 170 9.28 7.87 5.31
N LYS A 171 8.22 7.47 6.03
CA LYS A 171 8.05 7.80 7.45
C LYS A 171 9.16 7.20 8.30
N LEU A 172 9.51 5.94 8.04
CA LEU A 172 10.55 5.24 8.80
C LEU A 172 11.94 5.78 8.48
N LYS A 173 12.23 6.18 7.23
CA LYS A 173 13.47 6.91 6.90
C LYS A 173 13.58 8.21 7.68
N ARG A 174 12.52 9.04 7.67
CA ARG A 174 12.51 10.29 8.46
C ARG A 174 12.71 10.05 9.95
N ALA A 175 12.05 9.02 10.51
CA ALA A 175 12.24 8.67 11.90
C ALA A 175 13.69 8.23 12.18
N LEU A 176 14.26 7.36 11.33
CA LEU A 176 15.65 6.90 11.44
C LEU A 176 16.68 8.03 11.28
N ASP A 177 16.42 9.02 10.43
CA ASP A 177 17.30 10.18 10.27
C ASP A 177 17.37 11.02 11.57
N ASP A 178 16.34 10.97 12.41
CA ASP A 178 16.32 11.61 13.73
C ASP A 178 17.01 10.75 14.82
N PHE A 179 17.40 9.49 14.52
CA PHE A 179 18.15 8.59 15.41
C PHE A 179 19.61 8.47 14.98
N SER A 180 20.55 8.69 15.89
CA SER A 180 21.96 8.33 15.67
C SER A 180 22.40 7.29 16.68
N VAL A 181 23.00 6.21 16.19
CA VAL A 181 23.57 5.16 17.03
C VAL A 181 25.07 5.40 17.10
N THR A 182 25.55 5.85 18.26
CA THR A 182 26.98 5.95 18.53
C THR A 182 27.41 4.74 19.36
N THR A 183 28.40 4.02 18.87
CA THR A 183 29.08 2.98 19.65
C THR A 183 30.26 3.64 20.35
N ASN A 184 30.28 3.62 21.68
CA ASN A 184 31.44 4.12 22.41
C ASN A 184 32.58 3.11 22.28
N ALA A 185 33.75 3.51 21.78
CA ALA A 185 34.87 2.57 21.61
C ALA A 185 35.41 2.02 22.95
N PHE A 186 35.17 2.75 24.06
CA PHE A 186 35.69 2.43 25.38
C PHE A 186 34.74 1.61 26.27
N SER A 187 33.43 1.72 26.06
CA SER A 187 32.43 0.91 26.74
C SER A 187 31.76 0.04 25.69
N LYS A 188 31.64 -1.28 25.89
CA LYS A 188 30.86 -2.19 25.02
C LYS A 188 29.33 -1.90 25.04
N GLY A 189 28.94 -0.64 25.20
CA GLY A 189 27.59 -0.14 25.21
C GLY A 189 27.25 0.59 23.90
N VAL A 190 25.99 0.46 23.50
CA VAL A 190 25.39 1.17 22.38
C VAL A 190 24.63 2.37 22.95
N THR A 191 25.00 3.57 22.53
CA THR A 191 24.25 4.80 22.86
C THR A 191 23.32 5.16 21.70
N LEU A 192 22.03 5.31 22.01
CA LEU A 192 20.99 5.76 21.08
C LEU A 192 20.74 7.25 21.35
N ASN A 193 21.16 8.11 20.43
CA ASN A 193 20.81 9.52 20.47
C ASN A 193 19.59 9.76 19.59
N TYR A 194 18.69 10.61 20.03
CA TYR A 194 17.51 11.00 19.26
C TYR A 194 17.29 12.51 19.37
N ASN A 195 16.93 13.15 18.26
CA ASN A 195 16.58 14.57 18.25
C ASN A 195 15.07 14.72 18.52
N LEU A 196 14.70 15.28 19.68
CA LEU A 196 13.33 15.68 19.96
C LEU A 196 13.04 17.03 19.27
N LYS A 197 12.24 17.00 18.20
CA LYS A 197 11.68 18.21 17.60
C LYS A 197 10.37 18.53 18.32
N PHE A 198 10.37 19.60 19.12
CA PHE A 198 9.18 20.20 19.73
C PHE A 198 8.53 21.21 18.79
#